data_AF-A0A1Y2TSV3-F1
#
_entry.id   AF-A0A1Y2TSV3-F1
#
_cell.length_a   1.000
_cell.length_b   1.000
_cell.length_c   1.000
_cell.angle_alpha   90.00
_cell.angle_beta   90.00
_cell.angle_gamma   90.00
#
_symmetry.space_group_name_H-M   'P 1'
#
loop_
_entity.id
_entity.type
_entity.pdbx_description
1 polymer ?
#
loop_
_entity_poly.entity_id
_entity_poly.type
_entity_poly.pdbx_seq_one_letter_code
_entity_poly.pdbx_strand_id
1 'polypeptide(L)' 'MPFRPQRWLPKDHDLYDPAIPEDDLKGLQPFSQGPTVCIVKEVAWQQVRPFFAFKALWKFDLELVLEQEVNRGML' A
#
# COMPACT_ATOMS: atom_id res chain seq x y z
N MET A 1 3.50 13.87 -4.65
CA MET A 1 2.21 13.20 -4.87
C MET A 1 1.92 12.46 -3.57
N PRO A 2 0.82 12.78 -2.87
CA PRO A 2 0.62 12.33 -1.51
C PRO A 2 0.31 10.84 -1.42
N PHE A 3 0.90 10.18 -0.43
CA PHE A 3 0.51 8.83 -0.04
C PHE A 3 -0.92 8.87 0.54
N ARG A 4 -1.86 8.24 -0.16
CA ARG A 4 -3.29 8.23 0.21
C ARG A 4 -3.83 6.80 0.26
N PRO A 5 -3.64 6.07 1.37
CA PRO A 5 -4.14 4.70 1.50
C PRO A 5 -5.68 4.62 1.48
N GLN A 6 -6.40 5.69 1.84
CA GLN A 6 -7.86 5.75 1.93
C GLN A 6 -8.56 5.42 0.61
N ARG A 7 -7.89 5.65 -0.53
CA ARG A 7 -8.41 5.34 -1.87
C ARG A 7 -8.68 3.84 -2.11
N TRP A 8 -8.04 2.96 -1.34
CA TRP A 8 -8.18 1.51 -1.45
C TRP A 8 -9.27 0.94 -0.54
N LEU A 9 -9.95 1.78 0.26
CA LEU A 9 -10.98 1.34 1.19
C LEU A 9 -12.33 1.14 0.47
N PRO A 10 -13.18 0.22 0.97
CA PRO A 10 -14.57 0.11 0.53
C PRO A 10 -15.35 1.41 0.74
N LYS A 11 -16.33 1.70 -0.12
CA LYS A 11 -17.13 2.94 -0.07
C LYS A 11 -17.95 3.09 1.21
N ASP A 12 -18.26 1.98 1.86
CA ASP A 12 -18.97 1.86 3.12
C ASP A 12 -18.07 2.03 4.36
N HIS A 13 -16.75 2.16 4.17
CA HIS A 13 -15.81 2.32 5.27
C HIS A 13 -15.76 3.79 5.75
N ASP A 14 -15.77 4.02 7.06
CA ASP A 14 -15.81 5.38 7.65
C ASP A 14 -14.66 6.30 7.20
N LEU A 15 -13.48 5.72 6.96
CA LEU A 15 -12.29 6.41 6.47
C LEU A 15 -12.20 6.54 4.93
N TYR A 16 -13.22 6.11 4.20
CA TYR A 16 -13.27 6.28 2.75
C TYR A 16 -13.40 7.76 2.40
N ASP A 17 -12.58 8.24 1.47
CA ASP A 17 -12.62 9.62 1.00
C ASP A 17 -13.44 9.72 -0.30
N PRO A 18 -14.67 10.28 -0.26
CA PRO A 18 -15.51 10.44 -1.44
C PRO A 18 -15.01 11.54 -2.40
N ALA A 19 -14.03 12.38 -1.98
CA ALA A 19 -13.39 13.37 -2.85
C ALA A 19 -12.45 12.75 -3.90
N ILE A 20 -12.35 11.41 -3.92
CA ILE A 20 -11.65 10.62 -4.93
C ILE A 20 -12.69 9.83 -5.76
N PRO A 21 -13.62 10.49 -6.47
CA PRO A 21 -14.78 9.81 -7.05
C PRO A 21 -14.44 8.90 -8.24
N GLU A 22 -13.29 9.12 -8.91
CA GLU A 22 -12.92 8.49 -10.18
C GLU A 22 -11.43 8.07 -10.27
N ASP A 23 -10.79 7.69 -9.15
CA ASP A 23 -9.42 7.14 -9.22
C ASP A 23 -9.43 5.76 -9.90
N ASP A 24 -8.70 5.65 -11.02
CA ASP A 24 -8.52 4.38 -11.71
C ASP A 24 -7.46 3.53 -10.99
N LEU A 25 -7.92 2.80 -9.97
CA LEU A 25 -7.10 1.85 -9.23
C LEU A 25 -6.47 0.76 -10.13
N LYS A 26 -7.06 0.50 -11.31
CA LYS A 26 -6.53 -0.49 -12.27
C LYS A 26 -5.32 0.06 -13.04
N GLY A 27 -5.08 1.36 -13.01
CA GLY A 27 -3.86 1.97 -13.55
C GLY A 27 -2.60 1.59 -12.77
N LEU A 28 -2.73 1.16 -11.51
CA LEU A 28 -1.58 0.70 -10.73
C LEU A 28 -1.14 -0.70 -11.18
N GLN A 29 0.01 -0.76 -11.85
CA GLN A 29 0.59 -1.99 -12.40
C GLN A 29 2.00 -2.27 -11.83
N PRO A 30 2.11 -2.65 -10.54
CA PRO A 30 3.40 -2.75 -9.85
C PRO A 30 4.19 -4.01 -10.24
N PHE A 31 3.57 -4.94 -10.97
CA PHE A 31 4.14 -6.22 -11.37
C PHE A 31 4.28 -6.37 -12.88
N SER A 32 4.34 -5.25 -13.61
CA SER A 32 4.27 -5.21 -15.09
C SER A 32 2.99 -5.86 -15.64
N GLN A 33 2.84 -5.87 -16.96
CA GLN A 33 1.71 -6.50 -17.65
C GLN A 33 2.16 -7.15 -18.96
N GLY A 34 1.37 -8.10 -19.46
CA GLY A 34 1.64 -8.77 -20.73
C GLY A 34 2.78 -9.80 -20.63
N PRO A 35 3.60 -9.99 -21.69
CA PRO A 35 4.65 -11.01 -21.73
C PRO A 35 5.73 -10.86 -20.65
N THR A 36 5.90 -9.66 -20.09
CA THR A 36 6.90 -9.33 -19.07
C THR A 36 6.29 -9.24 -17.66
N VAL A 37 5.08 -9.76 -17.46
CA VAL A 37 4.44 -9.80 -16.14
C VAL A 37 5.31 -10.57 -15.13
N CYS A 38 5.38 -10.08 -13.90
CA CYS A 38 6.02 -10.80 -12.81
C CYS A 38 5.24 -12.09 -12.54
N ILE A 39 5.89 -13.23 -12.79
CA ILE A 39 5.33 -14.58 -12.61
C ILE A 39 5.00 -14.85 -11.14
N VAL A 40 5.66 -14.14 -10.21
CA VAL A 40 5.59 -14.39 -8.77
C VAL A 40 4.63 -13.40 -8.08
N LYS A 41 3.80 -12.66 -8.82
CA LYS A 41 2.93 -11.61 -8.25
C LYS A 41 1.95 -12.15 -7.21
N GLU A 42 1.34 -13.32 -7.44
CA GLU A 42 0.39 -13.94 -6.51
C GLU A 42 1.09 -14.33 -5.21
N VAL A 43 2.26 -14.95 -5.31
CA VAL A 43 3.08 -15.35 -4.16
C VAL A 43 3.54 -14.13 -3.37
N ALA A 44 3.96 -13.05 -4.07
CA ALA A 44 4.33 -11.80 -3.41
C ALA A 44 3.16 -11.24 -2.58
N TRP A 45 1.94 -11.19 -3.15
CA TRP A 45 0.76 -10.74 -2.40
C TRP A 45 0.43 -11.63 -1.21
N GLN A 46 0.55 -12.95 -1.37
CA GLN A 46 0.31 -13.92 -0.31
C GLN A 46 1.34 -13.84 0.82
N GLN A 47 2.57 -13.39 0.56
CA GLN A 47 3.61 -13.24 1.59
C GLN A 47 3.59 -11.87 2.27
N VAL A 48 3.45 -10.80 1.49
CA VAL A 48 3.52 -9.41 1.97
C VAL A 48 2.43 -9.15 3.01
N ARG A 49 1.18 -9.52 2.72
CA ARG A 49 0.04 -9.27 3.61
C ARG A 49 0.22 -9.88 5.01
N PRO A 50 0.45 -11.20 5.17
CA PRO A 50 0.62 -11.80 6.49
C PRO A 50 1.93 -11.38 7.15
N PHE A 51 2.99 -11.09 6.39
CA PHE A 51 4.23 -10.57 6.97
C PHE A 51 3.99 -9.23 7.66
N PHE A 52 3.40 -8.25 6.96
CA PHE A 52 3.13 -6.94 7.56
C PHE A 52 2.11 -7.03 8.69
N ALA A 53 1.00 -7.75 8.49
CA ALA A 53 -0.07 -7.83 9.50
C ALA A 53 0.38 -8.60 10.77
N PHE A 54 0.90 -9.83 10.63
CA PHE A 54 1.17 -10.70 11.77
C PHE A 54 2.60 -10.64 12.29
N LYS A 55 3.59 -10.46 11.40
CA LYS A 55 5.01 -10.52 11.81
C LYS A 55 5.55 -9.16 12.21
N ALA A 56 5.20 -8.10 11.48
CA ALA A 56 5.63 -6.76 11.81
C ALA A 56 4.68 -6.12 12.83
N LEU A 57 3.46 -5.77 12.41
CA LEU A 57 2.57 -4.88 13.17
C LEU A 57 1.93 -5.54 14.41
N TRP A 58 1.70 -6.85 14.40
CA TRP A 58 1.11 -7.53 15.57
C TRP A 58 2.13 -7.89 16.65
N LYS A 59 3.40 -8.08 16.27
CA LYS A 59 4.45 -8.56 17.19
C LYS A 59 5.36 -7.46 17.69
N PHE A 60 5.46 -6.36 16.97
CA PHE A 60 6.38 -5.28 17.26
C PHE A 60 5.67 -3.93 17.18
N ASP A 61 5.96 -3.07 18.13
CA ASP A 61 5.63 -1.65 18.05
C ASP A 61 6.74 -0.96 17.27
N LEU A 62 6.38 -0.36 16.13
CA LEU A 62 7.33 0.32 15.24
C LEU A 62 7.28 1.82 15.54
N GLU A 63 8.40 2.37 15.99
CA GLU A 63 8.56 3.80 16.25
C GLU A 63 9.58 4.41 15.30
N LEU A 64 9.29 5.62 14.82
CA LEU A 64 10.24 6.40 14.02
C LEU A 64 11.25 7.06 14.96
N VAL A 65 12.53 6.76 14.79
CA VAL A 65 13.61 7.44 15.53
C VAL A 65 13.83 8.83 14.93
N LEU A 66 13.74 9.85 15.78
CA LEU A 66 13.63 11.28 15.44
C LEU A 66 14.76 11.85 14.56
N GLU A 67 15.86 11.13 14.35
CA GLU A 67 17.05 11.62 13.64
C GLU A 67 17.24 11.05 12.22
N GLN A 68 16.32 10.22 11.72
CA GLN A 68 16.34 9.82 10.32
C GLN A 68 15.33 10.62 9.52
N GLU A 69 15.81 11.56 8.71
CA GLU A 69 15.03 12.11 7.60
C GLU A 69 14.68 10.96 6.64
N VAL A 70 13.58 10.27 6.90
CA VAL A 70 12.93 9.43 5.89
C VAL A 70 12.31 10.39 4.89
N ASN A 71 13.12 10.84 3.90
CA ASN A 71 12.79 11.72 2.78
C ASN A 71 11.34 12.25 2.84
N ARG A 72 11.11 13.26 3.68
CA ARG A 72 9.82 13.94 3.90
C ARG A 72 9.38 14.80 2.70
N GLY A 73 9.88 14.48 1.50
CA GLY A 73 9.65 15.22 0.26
C GLY A 73 8.65 14.58 -0.71
N MET A 74 8.03 13.45 -0.35
CA MET A 74 7.03 12.81 -1.21
C MET A 74 5.77 12.39 -0.46
N LEU A 75 5.17 13.35 0.24
CA LEU A 75 3.74 13.33 0.58
C LEU A 75 3.09 14.56 -0.06
#